data_AF-A0A0F8YXD6-F1
#
_entry.id   AF-A0A0F8YXD6-F1
#
_cell.length_a   1.000
_cell.length_b   1.000
_cell.length_c   1.000
_cell.angle_alpha   90.00
_cell.angle_beta   90.00
_cell.angle_gamma   90.00
#
_symmetry.space_group_name_H-M   'P 1'
#
loop_
_entity.id
_entity.type
_entity.pdbx_description
1 polymer ?
#
loop_
_entity_poly.entity_id
_entity_poly.type
_entity_poly.pdbx_seq_one_letter_code
_entity_poly.pdbx_strand_id
1 'polypeptide(L)'
;TITDIRLMRLPQIMELFDEVKFQEASDDYATATYLAHIMAGIANTIPTKSGRGHKASEFLTSEPPVRGGKTGTTKQAIEGMAEKVGITLPGKKKEE
;
A
#
# COMPACT_ATOMS: atom_id res chain seq x y z
N THR A 1 -19.07 -18.90 12.28
CA THR A 1 -19.84 -19.74 11.33
C THR A 1 -18.95 -20.00 10.15
N ILE A 2 -18.62 -21.26 9.84
CA ILE A 2 -17.81 -21.56 8.66
C ILE A 2 -18.76 -21.49 7.46
N THR A 3 -18.63 -20.44 6.65
CA THR A 3 -19.44 -20.28 5.44
C THR A 3 -18.90 -21.23 4.38
N ASP A 4 -19.72 -22.17 3.90
CA ASP A 4 -19.31 -23.11 2.87
C ASP A 4 -19.17 -22.38 1.53
N ILE A 5 -17.93 -22.23 1.06
CA ILE A 5 -17.57 -21.55 -0.18
C ILE A 5 -18.30 -22.16 -1.39
N ARG A 6 -18.67 -23.45 -1.32
CA ARG A 6 -19.37 -24.15 -2.41
C ARG A 6 -20.79 -23.64 -2.66
N LEU A 7 -21.38 -22.94 -1.69
CA LEU A 7 -22.74 -22.40 -1.77
C LEU A 7 -22.77 -20.90 -2.13
N MET A 8 -21.61 -20.27 -2.29
CA MET A 8 -21.51 -18.84 -2.60
C MET A 8 -21.68 -18.56 -4.09
N ARG A 9 -22.34 -17.44 -4.40
CA ARG A 9 -22.37 -16.91 -5.77
C ARG A 9 -21.04 -16.25 -6.09
N LEU A 10 -20.64 -16.25 -7.36
CA LEU A 10 -19.37 -15.69 -7.82
C LEU A 10 -19.05 -14.28 -7.27
N PRO A 11 -20.00 -13.32 -7.19
CA PRO A 11 -19.73 -12.00 -6.61
C PRO A 11 -19.34 -12.04 -5.12
N GLN A 12 -19.94 -12.95 -4.34
CA GLN A 12 -19.66 -13.11 -2.91
C GLN A 12 -18.27 -13.73 -2.68
N ILE A 13 -17.86 -14.61 -3.60
CA ILE A 13 -16.51 -15.20 -3.59
C ILE A 13 -15.47 -14.12 -3.91
N MET A 14 -15.73 -13.24 -4.87
CA MET A 14 -14.82 -12.14 -5.19
C MET A 14 -14.67 -11.15 -4.03
N GLU A 15 -15.78 -10.80 -3.37
CA GLU A 15 -15.75 -9.95 -2.17
C GLU A 15 -14.92 -10.59 -1.04
N LEU A 16 -15.05 -11.91 -0.85
CA LEU A 16 -14.23 -12.63 0.13
C LEU A 16 -12.74 -12.60 -0.23
N PHE A 17 -12.38 -12.74 -1.51
CA PHE A 17 -10.98 -12.64 -1.94
C PHE A 17 -10.41 -11.23 -1.72
N ASP A 18 -11.18 -10.19 -2.00
CA ASP A 18 -10.75 -8.80 -1.78
C ASP A 18 -10.54 -8.52 -0.29
N GLU A 19 -11.40 -9.08 0.57
CA GLU A 19 -11.26 -9.00 2.03
C GLU A 19 -10.00 -9.72 2.52
N VAL A 20 -9.74 -10.94 2.03
CA VAL A 20 -8.53 -11.70 2.39
C VAL A 20 -7.27 -10.94 1.99
N LYS A 21 -7.21 -10.41 0.76
CA LYS A 21 -6.07 -9.61 0.30
C LYS A 21 -5.88 -8.34 1.13
N PHE A 22 -6.98 -7.69 1.52
CA PHE A 22 -6.91 -6.52 2.39
C PHE A 22 -6.33 -6.87 3.77
N GLN A 23 -6.76 -8.00 4.33
CA GLN A 23 -6.25 -8.48 5.62
C GLN A 23 -4.76 -8.80 5.55
N GLU A 24 -4.31 -9.51 4.50
CA GLU A 24 -2.89 -9.80 4.29
C GLU A 24 -2.06 -8.52 4.17
N ALA A 25 -2.50 -7.54 3.38
CA ALA A 25 -1.82 -6.26 3.24
C ALA A 25 -1.80 -5.46 4.56
N SER A 26 -2.84 -5.59 5.38
CA SER A 26 -2.92 -4.99 6.72
C SER A 26 -1.92 -5.59 7.69
N ASP A 27 -1.78 -6.92 7.67
CA ASP A 27 -0.85 -7.63 8.54
C ASP A 27 0.62 -7.34 8.14
N ASP A 28 0.90 -7.27 6.85
CA ASP A 28 2.20 -6.86 6.32
C ASP A 28 2.54 -5.41 6.73
N TYR A 29 1.59 -4.49 6.61
CA TYR A 29 1.78 -3.09 7.01
C TYR A 29 2.01 -2.95 8.53
N ALA A 30 1.28 -3.71 9.35
CA ALA A 30 1.49 -3.74 10.79
C ALA A 30 2.90 -4.24 11.15
N THR A 31 3.37 -5.28 10.47
CA THR A 31 4.72 -5.84 10.64
C THR A 31 5.80 -4.81 10.26
N ALA A 32 5.63 -4.13 9.12
CA ALA A 32 6.54 -3.06 8.69
C ALA A 32 6.56 -1.89 9.70
N THR A 33 5.40 -1.52 10.23
CA THR A 33 5.27 -0.47 11.25
C THR A 33 6.00 -0.84 12.53
N TYR A 34 5.85 -2.07 13.00
CA TYR A 34 6.55 -2.55 14.20
C TYR A 34 8.08 -2.54 14.00
N LEU A 35 8.56 -3.03 12.86
CA LEU A 35 9.98 -3.02 12.52
C LEU A 35 10.55 -1.60 12.47
N ALA A 36 9.80 -0.66 11.91
CA ALA A 36 10.19 0.74 11.84
C ALA A 36 10.35 1.39 13.22
N HIS A 37 9.50 1.02 14.20
CA HIS A 37 9.65 1.47 15.59
C HIS A 37 10.91 0.91 16.24
N ILE A 38 11.22 -0.37 16.02
CA ILE A 38 12.45 -0.98 16.53
C ILE A 38 13.68 -0.26 15.94
N MET A 39 13.70 -0.03 14.62
CA MET A 39 14.81 0.63 13.94
C MET A 39 15.02 2.06 14.46
N ALA A 40 13.94 2.82 14.67
CA ALA A 40 14.02 4.14 15.29
C ALA A 40 14.57 4.09 16.71
N GLY A 41 14.14 3.11 17.52
CA GLY A 41 14.68 2.87 18.86
C GLY A 41 16.18 2.61 18.83
N ILE A 42 16.63 1.68 17.99
CA ILE A 42 18.06 1.35 17.81
C ILE A 42 18.83 2.59 17.37
N ALA A 43 18.38 3.30 16.33
CA ALA A 43 19.06 4.48 15.80
C ALA A 43 19.21 5.60 16.84
N ASN A 44 18.23 5.75 17.74
CA ASN A 44 18.29 6.74 18.82
C ASN A 44 19.21 6.35 19.97
N THR A 45 19.50 5.06 20.14
CA THR A 45 20.44 4.57 21.17
C THR A 45 21.90 4.61 20.72
N ILE A 46 22.16 4.67 19.41
CA ILE A 46 23.52 4.75 18.86
C ILE A 46 23.98 6.21 18.91
N PRO A 47 25.16 6.52 19.48
CA PRO A 47 25.70 7.86 19.48
C PRO A 47 26.00 8.31 18.03
N THR A 48 25.21 9.24 17.50
CA THR A 48 25.43 9.80 16.16
C THR A 48 26.06 11.19 16.25
N LYS A 49 26.89 11.55 15.27
CA LYS A 49 27.52 12.87 15.19
C LYS A 49 26.51 14.03 15.03
N SER A 50 25.32 13.75 14.50
CA SER A 50 24.29 14.76 14.24
C SER A 50 23.43 15.07 15.45
N GLY A 51 23.40 14.21 16.48
CA GLY A 51 22.53 14.34 17.66
C GLY A 51 21.03 14.36 17.33
N ARG A 52 20.66 14.03 16.08
CA ARG A 52 19.28 14.09 15.61
C ARG A 52 18.57 12.80 15.96
N GLY A 53 17.43 12.91 16.64
CA GLY A 53 16.54 11.77 16.88
C GLY A 53 15.84 11.34 15.60
N HIS A 54 15.72 10.03 15.43
CA HIS A 54 15.04 9.35 14.33
C HIS A 54 13.63 8.92 14.74
N LYS A 55 12.66 9.07 13.82
CA LYS A 55 11.27 8.65 14.02
C LYS A 55 10.97 7.38 13.24
N ALA A 56 10.03 6.56 13.71
CA ALA A 56 9.61 5.34 13.02
C ALA A 56 9.16 5.62 11.57
N SER A 57 8.49 6.75 11.33
CA SER A 57 8.06 7.17 9.99
C SER A 57 9.21 7.32 8.98
N GLU A 58 10.45 7.54 9.43
CA GLU A 58 11.64 7.63 8.57
C GLU A 58 12.08 6.26 8.04
N PHE A 59 11.69 5.17 8.70
CA PHE A 59 12.01 3.79 8.33
C PHE A 59 10.84 3.05 7.68
N LEU A 60 9.66 3.69 7.63
CA LEU A 60 8.49 3.10 7.00
C LEU A 60 8.60 3.21 5.49
N THR A 61 8.55 2.08 4.79
CA THR A 61 8.71 2.02 3.32
C THR A 61 7.39 1.77 2.58
N SER A 62 6.31 1.49 3.31
CA SER A 62 4.99 1.16 2.78
C SER A 62 3.91 2.12 3.27
N GLU A 63 2.86 2.30 2.45
CA GLU A 63 1.66 3.06 2.81
C GLU A 63 0.59 2.15 3.44
N PRO A 64 -0.30 2.69 4.29
CA PRO A 64 -1.38 1.91 4.89
C PRO A 64 -2.33 1.36 3.82
N PRO A 65 -2.80 0.11 3.94
CA PRO A 65 -3.72 -0.47 2.96
C PRO A 65 -5.10 0.20 3.04
N VAL A 66 -5.74 0.34 1.88
CA VAL A 66 -7.07 0.97 1.75
C VAL A 66 -8.10 -0.07 1.33
N ARG A 67 -9.15 -0.25 2.13
CA ARG A 67 -10.21 -1.24 1.89
C ARG A 67 -11.04 -0.87 0.67
N GLY A 68 -11.26 -1.82 -0.23
CA GLY A 68 -11.95 -1.55 -1.50
C GLY A 68 -11.15 -0.63 -2.44
N GLY A 69 -9.87 -0.36 -2.14
CA GLY A 69 -8.95 0.15 -3.14
C GLY A 69 -8.89 -0.87 -4.26
N LYS A 70 -9.38 -0.51 -5.46
CA LYS A 70 -9.00 -1.23 -6.68
C LYS A 70 -7.49 -1.45 -6.58
N THR A 71 -7.00 -2.66 -6.83
CA THR A 71 -5.57 -2.91 -7.07
C THR A 71 -5.13 -1.90 -8.10
N GLY A 72 -4.58 -0.80 -7.60
CA GLY A 72 -4.34 0.38 -8.34
C GLY A 72 -2.96 0.20 -8.92
N THR A 73 -2.88 -0.38 -10.10
CA THR A 73 -2.30 0.46 -11.14
C THR A 73 -3.33 1.55 -11.39
N THR A 74 -3.34 2.52 -10.48
CA THR A 74 -4.20 3.69 -10.48
C THR A 74 -3.95 4.30 -11.85
N LYS A 75 -4.97 4.35 -12.70
CA LYS A 75 -4.87 5.09 -13.96
C LYS A 75 -4.30 6.50 -13.70
N GLN A 76 -4.66 7.10 -12.56
CA GLN A 76 -4.10 8.34 -12.01
C GLN A 76 -2.61 8.28 -11.63
N ALA A 77 -2.07 7.15 -11.17
CA ALA A 77 -0.66 6.98 -10.87
C ALA A 77 0.16 6.80 -12.15
N ILE A 78 -0.36 6.04 -13.13
CA ILE A 78 0.27 5.91 -14.45
C ILE A 78 0.19 7.22 -15.23
N GLU A 79 -0.96 7.90 -15.22
CA GLU A 79 -1.15 9.23 -15.81
C GLU A 79 -0.27 10.27 -15.12
N GLY A 80 -0.21 10.29 -13.79
CA GLY A 80 0.66 11.19 -13.02
C GLY A 80 2.16 10.91 -13.19
N MET A 81 2.56 9.65 -13.43
CA MET A 81 3.94 9.31 -13.80
C MET A 81 4.25 9.70 -15.25
N ALA A 82 3.31 9.48 -16.18
CA ALA A 82 3.47 9.84 -17.58
C ALA A 82 3.56 11.36 -17.76
N GLU A 83 2.75 12.15 -17.06
CA GLU A 83 2.82 13.62 -17.06
C GLU A 83 4.15 14.14 -16.48
N LYS A 84 4.64 13.57 -15.37
CA LYS A 84 5.94 13.93 -14.78
C LYS A 84 7.13 13.66 -15.71
N VAL A 85 7.01 12.68 -16.60
CA VAL A 85 8.06 12.25 -17.54
C VAL A 85 7.81 12.79 -18.96
N GLY A 86 6.73 13.55 -19.18
CA GLY A 86 6.40 14.17 -20.47
C GLY A 86 5.86 13.20 -21.53
N ILE A 87 5.34 12.04 -21.13
CA ILE A 87 4.82 11.00 -22.03
C ILE A 87 3.30 11.14 -22.16
N THR A 88 2.79 11.24 -23.39
CA THR A 88 1.33 11.22 -23.64
C THR A 88 0.88 9.77 -23.84
N LEU A 89 -0.04 9.30 -22.98
CA LEU A 89 -0.58 7.94 -23.08
C LEU A 89 -1.60 7.84 -24.25
N PRO A 90 -1.57 6.76 -25.05
CA PRO A 90 -2.50 6.56 -26.14
C PRO A 90 -3.92 6.34 -25.62
N GLY A 91 -4.83 7.27 -25.94
CA GLY A 91 -6.21 7.27 -25.47
C GLY A 91 -6.85 8.66 -25.42
N LYS A 92 -6.04 9.73 -25.28
CA LYS A 92 -6.48 11.10 -25.57
C LYS A 92 -6.31 11.39 -27.06
N LYS A 93 -7.21 10.86 -27.90
CA LYS A 93 -7.57 11.62 -29.10
C LYS A 93 -8.24 12.88 -28.57
N LYS A 94 -7.65 14.05 -28.83
CA LYS A 94 -8.41 15.31 -28.80
C LYS A 94 -9.53 15.12 -29.82
N GLU A 95 -10.75 14.95 -29.35
CA GLU A 95 -11.91 15.27 -30.17
C GLU A 95 -11.81 16.77 -30.43
N GLU A 96 -11.51 17.12 -31.70
CA GLU A 96 -11.80 18.44 -32.28
C GLU A 96 -13.30 18.65 -32.39
#